data_AF-A0AAQ0QGD9-F1
#
_entry.id   AF-A0AAQ0QGD9-F1
#
_cell.length_a   1.000
_cell.length_b   1.000
_cell.length_c   1.000
_cell.angle_alpha   90.00
_cell.angle_beta   90.00
_cell.angle_gamma   90.00
#
_symmetry.space_group_name_H-M   'P 1'
#
loop_
_entity.id
_entity.type
_entity.pdbx_description
1 polymer ?
#
loop_
_entity_poly.entity_id
_entity_poly.type
_entity_poly.pdbx_seq_one_letter_code
_entity_poly.pdbx_strand_id
1 'polypeptide(L)'
;MRSLLYIVIMVIVTGCSYSSSHPVVLDEAERLMQSDPSAAMSRLNSIDVSEFRDSATMARWALLYSEAMVINRLSAPTDTIVNIAVDYYNRHNQTDEHKKASRLKALIQSTGGSDALATALYLQKEKEFLLYKERAKREMQLIIGLVILLFATMTIVWMRQRIRLQSARNDALMSEASGLKIQIDANRDDIGRLESKLHGLLESRFTLIDSLCQTYYESQGTKTERKAIIDKVKAEIESVRTDSFPDMEQAVNDCRDNLLIKVREYYPAIKPEDYQLLVYLASGLSTRTASLLLGESVDVIYKRKSRLKARIKENAASGCPDIIPVF
;
A
#
# COMPACT_ATOMS: atom_id res chain seq x y z
N MET A 1 7.80 3.41 -16.00
CA MET A 1 8.10 2.05 -16.53
C MET A 1 8.48 2.06 -18.01
N ARG A 2 7.78 2.81 -18.89
CA ARG A 2 8.11 2.88 -20.33
C ARG A 2 9.52 3.44 -20.63
N SER A 3 9.97 4.50 -19.94
CA SER A 3 11.31 5.08 -20.17
C SER A 3 12.48 4.14 -19.86
N LEU A 4 12.32 3.20 -18.91
CA LEU A 4 13.35 2.22 -18.56
C LEU A 4 13.48 1.12 -19.62
N LEU A 5 12.35 0.76 -20.24
CA LEU A 5 12.30 -0.21 -21.33
C LEU A 5 13.01 0.35 -22.58
N TYR A 6 12.85 1.65 -22.85
CA TYR A 6 13.56 2.32 -23.95
C TYR A 6 15.08 2.41 -23.74
N ILE A 7 15.57 2.60 -22.51
CA ILE A 7 17.01 2.61 -22.20
C ILE A 7 17.63 1.23 -22.44
N VAL A 8 16.96 0.16 -22.02
CA VAL A 8 17.43 -1.22 -22.26
C VAL A 8 17.47 -1.55 -23.76
N ILE A 9 16.45 -1.15 -24.52
CA ILE A 9 16.41 -1.35 -25.99
C ILE A 9 17.53 -0.56 -26.68
N MET A 10 17.82 0.66 -26.23
CA MET A 10 18.86 1.50 -26.83
C MET A 10 20.27 0.92 -26.64
N VAL A 11 20.55 0.32 -25.47
CA VAL A 11 21.82 -0.37 -25.18
C VAL A 11 22.01 -1.62 -26.05
N ILE A 12 20.93 -2.35 -26.34
CA ILE A 12 20.98 -3.56 -27.20
C ILE A 12 21.26 -3.17 -28.66
N VAL A 13 20.69 -2.06 -29.15
CA VAL A 13 20.82 -1.62 -30.56
C VAL A 13 22.23 -1.09 -30.86
N THR A 14 22.92 -0.49 -29.88
CA THR A 14 24.33 -0.08 -30.06
C THR A 14 25.34 -1.24 -30.10
N GLY A 15 24.89 -2.49 -29.87
CA GLY A 15 25.74 -3.69 -29.92
C GLY A 15 25.84 -4.37 -31.29
N CYS A 16 25.12 -3.89 -32.32
CA CYS A 16 25.19 -4.48 -33.66
C CYS A 16 26.52 -4.13 -34.35
N SER A 17 27.36 -5.15 -34.47
CA SER A 17 28.75 -5.17 -34.93
C SER A 17 28.98 -4.59 -36.34
N TYR A 18 29.95 -3.67 -36.45
CA TYR A 18 30.61 -3.32 -37.71
C TYR A 18 31.49 -4.51 -38.18
N SER A 19 31.28 -4.99 -39.40
CA SER A 19 32.01 -6.13 -39.99
C SER A 19 33.47 -5.74 -40.30
N SER A 20 34.44 -6.52 -39.81
CA SER A 20 35.88 -6.27 -40.01
C SER A 20 36.41 -6.98 -41.27
N SER A 21 37.48 -6.43 -41.89
CA SER A 21 38.06 -6.93 -43.15
C SER A 21 38.88 -8.23 -43.03
N HIS A 22 39.02 -8.80 -41.82
CA HIS A 22 39.85 -9.99 -41.56
C HIS A 22 39.46 -11.27 -42.35
N PRO A 23 38.17 -11.55 -42.65
CA PRO A 23 37.79 -12.73 -43.41
C PRO A 23 38.46 -12.82 -44.80
N VAL A 24 38.67 -11.67 -45.47
CA VAL A 24 39.26 -11.62 -46.82
C VAL A 24 40.74 -12.01 -46.82
N VAL A 25 41.50 -11.60 -45.81
CA VAL A 25 42.94 -11.90 -45.72
C VAL A 25 43.17 -13.38 -45.41
N LEU A 26 42.27 -14.00 -44.63
CA LEU A 26 42.32 -15.44 -44.36
C LEU A 26 42.03 -16.28 -45.61
N ASP A 27 41.08 -15.85 -46.44
CA ASP A 27 40.78 -16.50 -47.72
C ASP A 27 41.97 -16.44 -48.68
N GLU A 28 42.69 -15.30 -48.72
CA GLU A 28 43.90 -15.15 -49.52
C GLU A 28 45.02 -16.09 -49.04
N ALA A 29 45.26 -16.14 -47.73
CA ALA A 29 46.25 -17.04 -47.15
C ALA A 29 45.94 -18.52 -47.42
N GLU A 30 44.67 -18.91 -47.30
CA GLU A 30 44.19 -20.27 -47.57
C GLU A 30 44.45 -20.69 -49.03
N ARG A 31 44.19 -19.80 -50.00
CA ARG A 31 44.48 -20.06 -51.42
C ARG A 31 45.98 -20.23 -51.68
N LEU A 32 46.81 -19.41 -51.02
CA LEU A 32 48.26 -19.47 -51.18
C LEU A 32 48.87 -20.76 -50.60
N MET A 33 48.18 -21.47 -49.70
CA MET A 33 48.73 -22.68 -49.06
C MET A 33 49.12 -23.78 -50.05
N GLN A 34 48.44 -23.86 -51.20
CA GLN A 34 48.73 -24.85 -52.24
C GLN A 34 49.77 -24.36 -53.25
N SER A 35 49.78 -23.06 -53.57
CA SER A 35 50.64 -22.50 -54.63
C SER A 35 51.98 -21.98 -54.10
N ASP A 36 51.98 -21.32 -52.94
CA ASP A 36 53.17 -20.77 -52.28
C ASP A 36 52.97 -20.79 -50.75
N PRO A 37 53.35 -21.90 -50.09
CA PRO A 37 53.22 -22.05 -48.64
C PRO A 37 53.96 -20.99 -47.83
N SER A 38 55.07 -20.47 -48.35
CA SER A 38 55.88 -19.48 -47.66
C SER A 38 55.20 -18.11 -47.65
N ALA A 39 54.60 -17.72 -48.78
CA ALA A 39 53.76 -16.53 -48.88
C ALA A 39 52.50 -16.65 -48.01
N ALA A 40 51.86 -17.83 -47.96
CA ALA A 40 50.73 -18.08 -47.07
C ALA A 40 51.10 -17.86 -45.59
N MET A 41 52.27 -18.37 -45.16
CA MET A 41 52.78 -18.17 -43.81
C MET A 41 53.09 -16.69 -43.53
N SER A 42 53.70 -15.98 -44.48
CA SER A 42 53.97 -14.53 -44.37
C SER A 42 52.69 -13.71 -44.24
N ARG A 43 51.65 -14.03 -45.02
CA ARG A 43 50.33 -13.40 -44.91
C ARG A 43 49.71 -13.62 -43.55
N LEU A 44 49.72 -14.85 -43.03
CA LEU A 44 49.16 -15.15 -41.70
C LEU A 44 49.93 -14.46 -40.56
N ASN A 45 51.25 -14.32 -40.69
CA ASN A 45 52.09 -13.56 -39.76
C ASN A 45 51.81 -12.05 -39.79
N SER A 46 51.36 -11.50 -40.92
CA SER A 46 51.06 -10.08 -41.06
C SER A 46 49.78 -9.64 -40.35
N ILE A 47 48.90 -10.58 -39.97
CA ILE A 47 47.62 -10.28 -39.33
C ILE A 47 47.82 -10.02 -37.84
N ASP A 48 47.37 -8.87 -37.34
CA ASP A 48 47.27 -8.62 -35.90
C ASP A 48 46.05 -9.37 -35.33
N VAL A 49 46.31 -10.47 -34.62
CA VAL A 49 45.22 -11.29 -34.05
C VAL A 49 44.63 -10.68 -32.78
N SER A 50 45.30 -9.67 -32.18
CA SER A 50 44.81 -9.00 -30.98
C SER A 50 43.58 -8.12 -31.25
N GLU A 51 43.35 -7.75 -32.52
CA GLU A 51 42.22 -6.92 -32.96
C GLU A 51 40.97 -7.70 -33.37
N PHE A 52 41.05 -9.03 -33.41
CA PHE A 52 39.89 -9.85 -33.74
C PHE A 52 38.75 -9.60 -32.75
N ARG A 53 37.52 -9.54 -33.28
CA ARG A 53 36.30 -9.27 -32.49
C ARG A 53 35.55 -10.54 -32.07
N ASP A 54 35.75 -11.63 -32.80
CA ASP A 54 35.04 -12.88 -32.59
C ASP A 54 36.00 -14.07 -32.52
N SER A 55 35.55 -15.08 -31.78
CA SER A 55 36.29 -16.31 -31.55
C SER A 55 36.34 -17.23 -32.77
N ALA A 56 35.43 -17.04 -33.74
CA ALA A 56 35.34 -17.86 -34.95
C ALA A 56 36.49 -17.54 -35.93
N THR A 57 36.73 -16.26 -36.19
CA THR A 57 37.82 -15.73 -36.99
C THR A 57 39.16 -16.10 -36.37
N MET A 58 39.28 -15.99 -35.04
CA MET A 58 40.47 -16.42 -34.30
C MET A 58 40.74 -17.93 -34.47
N ALA A 59 39.71 -18.77 -34.38
CA ALA A 59 39.84 -20.21 -34.58
C ALA A 59 40.16 -20.60 -36.03
N ARG A 60 39.58 -19.88 -37.01
CA ARG A 60 39.90 -20.06 -38.43
C ARG A 60 41.35 -19.67 -38.73
N TRP A 61 41.80 -18.52 -38.25
CA TRP A 61 43.20 -18.11 -38.36
C TRP A 61 44.12 -19.14 -37.71
N ALA A 62 43.81 -19.61 -36.51
CA ALA A 62 44.63 -20.60 -35.79
C ALA A 62 44.74 -21.95 -36.54
N LEU A 63 43.66 -22.38 -37.20
CA LEU A 63 43.65 -23.58 -38.03
C LEU A 63 44.56 -23.41 -39.26
N LEU A 64 44.40 -22.31 -40.00
CA LEU A 64 45.23 -22.00 -41.18
C LEU A 64 46.70 -21.78 -40.80
N TYR A 65 46.96 -21.13 -39.67
CA TYR A 65 48.31 -20.94 -39.13
C TYR A 65 48.98 -22.28 -38.84
N SER A 66 48.26 -23.19 -38.16
CA SER A 66 48.76 -24.54 -37.87
C SER A 66 49.00 -25.36 -39.13
N GLU A 67 48.12 -25.23 -40.13
CA GLU A 67 48.29 -25.88 -41.42
C GLU A 67 49.51 -25.34 -42.19
N ALA A 68 49.73 -24.03 -42.17
CA ALA A 68 50.87 -23.40 -42.84
C ALA A 68 52.20 -23.82 -42.21
N MET A 69 52.25 -23.95 -40.88
CA MET A 69 53.42 -24.47 -40.18
C MET A 69 53.78 -25.89 -40.62
N VAL A 70 52.79 -26.79 -40.72
CA VAL A 70 53.01 -28.18 -41.16
C VAL A 70 53.53 -28.22 -42.60
N ILE A 71 52.92 -27.47 -43.52
CA ILE A 71 53.32 -27.47 -44.94
C ILE A 71 54.73 -26.91 -45.11
N ASN A 72 55.09 -25.85 -44.37
CA ASN A 72 56.43 -25.28 -44.38
C ASN A 72 57.45 -26.06 -43.53
N ARG A 73 57.04 -27.20 -42.92
CA ARG A 73 57.88 -28.04 -42.05
C ARG A 73 58.50 -27.28 -40.87
N LEU A 74 57.74 -26.35 -40.30
CA LEU A 74 58.12 -25.55 -39.14
C LEU A 74 57.62 -26.21 -37.85
N SER A 75 58.44 -26.20 -36.80
CA SER A 75 58.05 -26.67 -35.47
C SER A 75 57.46 -25.52 -34.64
N ALA A 76 56.51 -25.85 -33.75
CA ALA A 76 55.95 -24.89 -32.81
C ALA A 76 56.58 -25.07 -31.42
N PRO A 77 56.92 -23.98 -30.70
CA PRO A 77 57.45 -24.05 -29.35
C PRO A 77 56.40 -24.47 -28.31
N THR A 78 55.11 -24.24 -28.58
CA THR A 78 53.99 -24.58 -27.71
C THR A 78 52.80 -25.09 -28.54
N ASP A 79 51.81 -25.71 -27.90
CA ASP A 79 50.56 -26.10 -28.56
C ASP A 79 49.49 -24.99 -28.54
N THR A 80 49.82 -23.78 -28.06
CA THR A 80 48.82 -22.76 -27.75
C THR A 80 47.95 -22.41 -28.95
N ILE A 81 48.53 -22.12 -30.11
CA ILE A 81 47.79 -21.66 -31.29
C ILE A 81 46.89 -22.78 -31.83
N VAL A 82 47.41 -23.99 -32.02
CA VAL A 82 46.60 -25.10 -32.56
C VAL A 82 45.45 -25.48 -31.61
N ASN A 83 45.66 -25.38 -30.30
CA ASN A 83 44.60 -25.63 -29.31
C ASN A 83 43.44 -24.64 -29.42
N ILE A 84 43.67 -23.40 -29.89
CA ILE A 84 42.58 -22.43 -30.14
C ILE A 84 41.57 -23.02 -31.12
N ALA A 85 42.05 -23.57 -32.24
CA ALA A 85 41.20 -24.22 -33.24
C ALA A 85 40.55 -25.49 -32.68
N VAL A 86 41.34 -26.36 -32.03
CA VAL A 86 40.84 -27.61 -31.42
C VAL A 86 39.68 -27.33 -30.46
N ASP A 87 39.87 -26.41 -29.51
CA ASP A 87 38.89 -26.07 -28.48
C ASP A 87 37.65 -25.36 -29.05
N TYR A 88 37.83 -24.51 -30.06
CA TYR A 88 36.72 -23.83 -30.70
C TYR A 88 35.85 -24.82 -31.47
N TYR A 89 36.42 -25.62 -32.38
CA TYR A 89 35.66 -26.53 -33.22
C TYR A 89 35.05 -27.68 -32.43
N ASN A 90 35.70 -28.11 -31.33
CA ASN A 90 35.09 -29.05 -30.38
C ASN A 90 33.83 -28.45 -29.72
N ARG A 91 33.92 -27.24 -29.16
CA ARG A 91 32.78 -26.58 -28.49
C ARG A 91 31.63 -26.26 -29.43
N HIS A 92 31.91 -25.98 -30.70
CA HIS A 92 30.89 -25.68 -31.72
C HIS A 92 30.44 -26.92 -32.50
N ASN A 93 30.88 -28.12 -32.10
CA ASN A 93 30.50 -29.40 -32.69
C ASN A 93 30.79 -29.51 -34.20
N GLN A 94 31.88 -28.88 -34.66
CA GLN A 94 32.37 -28.94 -36.04
C GLN A 94 33.39 -30.06 -36.16
N THR A 95 32.90 -31.28 -36.45
CA THR A 95 33.67 -32.51 -36.27
C THR A 95 34.84 -32.65 -37.25
N ASP A 96 34.70 -32.15 -38.47
CA ASP A 96 35.72 -32.33 -39.51
C ASP A 96 36.89 -31.37 -39.29
N GLU A 97 36.60 -30.12 -38.97
CA GLU A 97 37.59 -29.10 -38.61
C GLU A 97 38.29 -29.46 -37.29
N HIS A 98 37.56 -30.00 -36.31
CA HIS A 98 38.16 -30.50 -35.08
C HIS A 98 39.12 -31.67 -35.32
N LYS A 99 38.74 -32.64 -36.17
CA LYS A 99 39.64 -33.75 -36.58
C LYS A 99 40.86 -33.21 -37.33
N LYS A 100 40.67 -32.24 -38.24
CA LYS A 100 41.76 -31.58 -38.96
C LYS A 100 42.73 -30.89 -38.00
N ALA A 101 42.22 -30.07 -37.09
CA ALA A 101 43.03 -29.37 -36.07
C ALA A 101 43.80 -30.36 -35.17
N SER A 102 43.14 -31.43 -34.72
CA SER A 102 43.77 -32.45 -33.87
C SER A 102 44.89 -33.20 -34.60
N ARG A 103 44.69 -33.49 -35.89
CA ARG A 103 45.73 -34.08 -36.73
C ARG A 103 46.91 -33.12 -36.93
N LEU A 104 46.63 -31.85 -37.21
CA LEU A 104 47.67 -30.81 -37.35
C LEU A 104 48.50 -30.67 -36.07
N LYS A 105 47.86 -30.70 -34.90
CA LYS A 105 48.56 -30.70 -33.61
C LYS A 105 49.59 -31.83 -33.50
N ALA A 106 49.19 -33.07 -33.81
CA ALA A 106 50.09 -34.22 -33.78
C ALA A 106 51.26 -34.08 -34.78
N LEU A 107 50.98 -33.56 -35.98
CA LEU A 107 52.00 -33.33 -37.02
C LEU A 107 53.04 -32.28 -36.61
N ILE A 108 52.59 -31.14 -36.05
CA ILE A 108 53.46 -30.07 -35.55
C ILE A 108 54.40 -30.59 -34.46
N GLN A 109 53.88 -31.39 -33.51
CA GLN A 109 54.68 -32.00 -32.45
C GLN A 109 55.72 -32.99 -32.97
N SER A 110 55.41 -33.72 -34.05
CA SER A 110 56.33 -34.67 -34.68
C SER A 110 57.38 -34.01 -35.59
N THR A 111 57.22 -32.73 -35.92
CA THR A 111 58.12 -32.00 -36.84
C THR A 111 59.37 -31.55 -36.10
N GLY A 112 60.50 -32.21 -36.38
CA GLY A 112 61.81 -31.87 -35.84
C GLY A 112 62.53 -30.82 -36.69
N GLY A 113 62.55 -29.57 -36.24
CA GLY A 113 63.27 -28.48 -36.88
C GLY A 113 63.17 -27.21 -36.04
N SER A 114 64.32 -26.68 -35.59
CA SER A 114 64.36 -25.45 -34.79
C SER A 114 64.75 -24.28 -35.69
N ASP A 115 63.75 -23.52 -36.13
CA ASP A 115 63.97 -22.20 -36.74
C ASP A 115 63.70 -21.11 -35.69
N ALA A 116 64.75 -20.35 -35.38
CA ALA A 116 64.69 -19.27 -34.39
C ALA A 116 63.73 -18.15 -34.82
N LEU A 117 63.64 -17.85 -36.11
CA LEU A 117 62.76 -16.80 -36.63
C LEU A 117 61.29 -17.23 -36.56
N ALA A 118 60.97 -18.44 -37.02
CA ALA A 118 59.63 -19.00 -36.88
C ALA A 118 59.18 -19.10 -35.41
N THR A 119 60.09 -19.48 -34.51
CA THR A 119 59.83 -19.53 -33.07
C THR A 119 59.50 -18.15 -32.50
N ALA A 120 60.26 -17.12 -32.88
CA ALA A 120 60.01 -15.75 -32.43
C ALA A 120 58.67 -15.20 -32.93
N LEU A 121 58.34 -15.42 -34.21
CA LEU A 121 57.06 -15.02 -34.80
C LEU A 121 55.88 -15.76 -34.14
N TYR A 122 56.03 -17.06 -33.87
CA TYR A 122 55.03 -17.83 -33.15
C TYR A 122 54.76 -17.25 -31.77
N LEU A 123 55.81 -16.98 -30.97
CA LEU A 123 55.67 -16.42 -29.64
C LEU A 123 55.07 -15.00 -29.66
N GLN A 124 55.35 -14.22 -30.71
CA GLN A 124 54.68 -12.94 -30.92
C GLN A 124 53.17 -13.12 -31.07
N LYS A 125 52.73 -14.07 -31.91
CA LYS A 125 51.29 -14.36 -32.09
C LYS A 125 50.61 -14.92 -30.85
N GLU A 126 51.34 -15.72 -30.07
CA GLU A 126 50.85 -16.16 -28.76
C GLU A 126 50.59 -14.98 -27.82
N LYS A 127 51.48 -13.97 -27.79
CA LYS A 127 51.27 -12.73 -27.01
C LYS A 127 50.07 -11.92 -27.52
N GLU A 128 49.92 -11.77 -28.84
CA GLU A 128 48.76 -11.09 -29.44
C GLU A 128 47.44 -11.80 -29.07
N PHE A 129 47.42 -13.13 -29.06
CA PHE A 129 46.27 -13.92 -28.61
C PHE A 129 45.96 -13.71 -27.11
N LEU A 130 46.98 -13.64 -26.26
CA LEU A 130 46.79 -13.36 -24.84
C LEU A 130 46.19 -11.96 -24.61
N LEU A 131 46.62 -10.96 -25.39
CA LEU A 131 46.02 -9.61 -25.38
C LEU A 131 44.55 -9.63 -25.83
N TYR A 132 44.21 -10.36 -26.89
CA TYR A 132 42.82 -10.60 -27.30
C TYR A 132 41.99 -11.19 -26.15
N LYS A 133 42.51 -12.23 -25.49
CA LYS A 133 41.83 -12.89 -24.36
C LYS A 133 41.62 -11.94 -23.17
N GLU A 134 42.58 -11.06 -22.90
CA GLU A 134 42.47 -10.07 -21.83
C GLU A 134 41.42 -9.00 -22.16
N ARG A 135 41.42 -8.47 -23.38
CA ARG A 135 40.41 -7.51 -23.86
C ARG A 135 39.00 -8.09 -23.74
N ALA A 136 38.79 -9.30 -24.27
CA ALA A 136 37.50 -9.98 -24.22
C ALA A 136 37.01 -10.20 -22.77
N LYS A 137 37.91 -10.54 -21.84
CA LYS A 137 37.58 -10.66 -20.41
C LYS A 137 37.19 -9.33 -19.79
N ARG A 138 37.93 -8.25 -20.08
CA ARG A 138 37.64 -6.90 -19.57
C ARG A 138 36.29 -6.40 -20.08
N GLU A 139 36.00 -6.58 -21.37
CA GLU A 139 34.69 -6.24 -21.95
C GLU A 139 33.55 -7.03 -21.30
N MET A 140 33.71 -8.35 -21.12
CA MET A 140 32.73 -9.18 -20.43
C MET A 140 32.51 -8.72 -18.98
N GLN A 141 33.56 -8.39 -18.24
CA GLN A 141 33.46 -7.87 -16.88
C GLN A 141 32.74 -6.51 -16.81
N LEU A 142 33.02 -5.61 -17.75
CA LEU A 142 32.33 -4.32 -17.84
C LEU A 142 30.83 -4.49 -18.13
N ILE A 143 30.46 -5.38 -19.06
CA ILE A 143 29.06 -5.68 -19.38
C ILE A 143 28.34 -6.27 -18.16
N ILE A 144 28.96 -7.23 -17.47
CA ILE A 144 28.39 -7.82 -16.24
C ILE A 144 28.17 -6.73 -15.18
N GLY A 145 29.13 -5.84 -14.96
CA GLY A 145 29.00 -4.72 -14.02
C GLY A 145 27.87 -3.76 -14.37
N LEU A 146 27.73 -3.40 -15.65
CA LEU A 146 26.63 -2.54 -16.14
C LEU A 146 25.26 -3.19 -15.93
N VAL A 147 25.14 -4.50 -16.17
CA VAL A 147 23.90 -5.25 -15.95
C VAL A 147 23.53 -5.25 -14.47
N ILE A 148 24.48 -5.51 -13.56
CA ILE A 148 24.26 -5.48 -12.11
C ILE A 148 23.79 -4.10 -11.66
N LEU A 149 24.42 -3.03 -12.14
CA LEU A 149 24.05 -1.65 -11.81
C LEU A 149 22.63 -1.32 -12.29
N LEU A 150 22.26 -1.75 -13.50
CA LEU A 150 20.90 -1.57 -14.03
C LEU A 150 19.87 -2.28 -13.16
N PHE A 151 20.12 -3.54 -12.78
CA PHE A 151 19.23 -4.27 -11.87
C PHE A 151 19.09 -3.57 -10.51
N ALA A 152 20.17 -3.06 -9.92
CA ALA A 152 20.12 -2.31 -8.66
C ALA A 152 19.27 -1.03 -8.76
N THR A 153 19.39 -0.27 -9.86
CA THR A 153 18.54 0.92 -10.06
C THR A 153 17.06 0.56 -10.21
N MET A 154 16.76 -0.54 -10.91
CA MET A 154 15.39 -1.03 -11.08
C MET A 154 14.76 -1.45 -9.76
N THR A 155 15.48 -2.18 -8.90
CA THR A 155 14.96 -2.59 -7.59
C THR A 155 14.73 -1.39 -6.68
N ILE A 156 15.63 -0.39 -6.68
CA ILE A 156 15.47 0.84 -5.90
C ILE A 156 14.22 1.63 -6.35
N VAL A 157 14.04 1.80 -7.66
CA VAL A 157 12.87 2.51 -8.21
C VAL A 157 11.58 1.77 -7.86
N TRP A 158 11.56 0.44 -8.03
CA TRP A 158 10.41 -0.39 -7.69
C TRP A 158 10.07 -0.32 -6.18
N MET A 159 11.08 -0.38 -5.31
CA MET A 159 10.88 -0.30 -3.86
C MET A 159 10.34 1.08 -3.45
N ARG A 160 10.89 2.16 -4.02
CA ARG A 160 10.37 3.53 -3.78
C ARG A 160 8.93 3.70 -4.25
N GLN A 161 8.58 3.15 -5.41
CA GLN A 161 7.21 3.17 -5.92
C GLN A 161 6.27 2.40 -4.99
N ARG A 162 6.69 1.23 -4.51
CA ARG A 162 5.91 0.42 -3.57
C ARG A 162 5.65 1.15 -2.26
N ILE A 163 6.68 1.80 -1.69
CA ILE A 163 6.55 2.58 -0.45
C ILE A 163 5.57 3.74 -0.63
N ARG A 164 5.65 4.50 -1.74
CA ARG A 164 4.71 5.61 -2.02
C ARG A 164 3.26 5.14 -2.13
N LEU A 165 3.03 3.96 -2.70
CA LEU A 165 1.67 3.41 -2.80
C LEU A 165 1.14 2.99 -1.42
N GLN A 166 1.99 2.39 -0.60
CA GLN A 166 1.64 2.02 0.77
C GLN A 166 1.37 3.24 1.65
N SER A 167 2.16 4.32 1.52
CA SER A 167 1.93 5.54 2.31
C SER A 167 0.57 6.16 2.00
N ALA A 168 0.18 6.26 0.73
CA ALA A 168 -1.12 6.79 0.34
C ALA A 168 -2.31 5.98 0.91
N ARG A 169 -2.18 4.64 0.97
CA ARG A 169 -3.21 3.78 1.58
C ARG A 169 -3.28 3.94 3.10
N ASN A 170 -2.13 4.09 3.75
CA ASN A 170 -2.07 4.31 5.19
C ASN A 170 -2.66 5.66 5.58
N ASP A 171 -2.44 6.71 4.79
CA ASP A 171 -3.02 8.04 5.03
C ASP A 171 -4.56 8.01 4.95
N ALA A 172 -5.12 7.25 4.00
CA ALA A 172 -6.56 7.05 3.90
C ALA A 172 -7.14 6.31 5.12
N LEU A 173 -6.50 5.21 5.54
CA LEU A 173 -6.91 4.47 6.74
C LEU A 173 -6.81 5.32 8.02
N MET A 174 -5.79 6.17 8.13
CA MET A 174 -5.66 7.10 9.25
C MET A 174 -6.76 8.18 9.26
N SER A 175 -7.19 8.65 8.09
CA SER A 175 -8.34 9.56 7.99
C SER A 175 -9.64 8.90 8.44
N GLU A 176 -9.87 7.64 8.08
CA GLU A 176 -11.04 6.89 8.55
C GLU A 176 -10.98 6.64 10.06
N ALA A 177 -9.83 6.17 10.57
CA ALA A 177 -9.63 5.90 11.98
C ALA A 177 -9.79 7.16 12.86
N SER A 178 -9.30 8.31 12.39
CA SER A 178 -9.48 9.59 13.09
C SER A 178 -10.93 10.07 13.08
N GLY A 179 -11.66 9.88 11.97
CA GLY A 179 -13.09 10.18 11.90
C GLY A 179 -13.91 9.34 12.88
N LEU A 180 -13.66 8.03 12.94
CA LEU A 180 -14.28 7.13 13.92
C LEU A 180 -13.94 7.52 15.36
N LYS A 181 -12.69 7.91 15.62
CA LYS A 181 -12.26 8.33 16.95
C LYS A 181 -13.02 9.58 17.41
N ILE A 182 -13.19 10.57 16.55
CA ILE A 182 -13.97 11.78 16.85
C ILE A 182 -15.42 11.42 17.20
N GLN A 183 -16.04 10.48 16.46
CA GLN A 183 -17.40 10.03 16.77
C GLN A 183 -17.49 9.29 18.11
N ILE A 184 -16.50 8.44 18.43
CA ILE A 184 -16.46 7.73 19.72
C ILE A 184 -16.31 8.73 20.87
N ASP A 185 -15.43 9.73 20.72
CA ASP A 185 -15.21 10.77 21.73
C ASP A 185 -16.50 11.61 21.93
N ALA A 186 -17.18 12.01 20.85
CA ALA A 186 -18.46 12.73 20.94
C ALA A 186 -19.55 11.92 21.65
N ASN A 187 -19.70 10.63 21.30
CA ASN A 187 -20.66 9.74 21.96
C ASN A 187 -20.33 9.53 23.44
N ARG A 188 -19.04 9.45 23.78
CA ARG A 188 -18.59 9.31 25.17
C ARG A 188 -18.95 10.54 26.01
N ASP A 189 -18.78 11.73 25.45
CA ASP A 189 -19.18 12.99 26.10
C ASP A 189 -20.70 13.05 26.32
N ASP A 190 -21.50 12.63 25.33
CA ASP A 190 -22.95 12.56 25.47
C ASP A 190 -23.40 11.55 26.55
N ILE A 191 -22.76 10.38 26.62
CA ILE A 191 -23.01 9.40 27.69
C ILE A 191 -22.66 10.00 29.05
N GLY A 192 -21.51 10.66 29.20
CA GLY A 192 -21.11 11.29 30.46
C GLY A 192 -22.07 12.40 30.90
N ARG A 193 -22.59 13.19 29.94
CA ARG A 193 -23.60 14.21 30.22
C ARG A 193 -24.93 13.60 30.68
N LEU A 194 -25.36 12.50 30.06
CA LEU A 194 -26.57 11.79 30.46
C LEU A 194 -26.43 11.16 31.85
N GLU A 195 -25.27 10.56 32.13
CA GLU A 195 -24.94 9.99 33.44
C GLU A 195 -25.00 11.05 34.55
N SER A 196 -24.40 12.23 34.33
CA SER A 196 -24.46 13.34 35.28
C SER A 196 -25.90 13.82 35.54
N LYS A 197 -26.73 13.95 34.50
CA LYS A 197 -28.16 14.28 34.65
C LYS A 197 -28.92 13.22 35.43
N LEU A 198 -28.67 11.94 35.14
CA LEU A 198 -29.31 10.84 35.86
C LEU A 198 -28.94 10.85 37.35
N HIS A 199 -27.66 11.08 37.66
CA HIS A 199 -27.20 11.20 39.04
C HIS A 199 -27.88 12.36 39.77
N GLY A 200 -27.97 13.55 39.16
CA GLY A 200 -28.66 14.69 39.77
C GLY A 200 -30.15 14.42 40.02
N LEU A 201 -30.83 13.72 39.10
CA LEU A 201 -32.23 13.34 39.28
C LEU A 201 -32.40 12.32 40.41
N LEU A 202 -31.53 11.30 40.49
CA LEU A 202 -31.57 10.32 41.56
C LEU A 202 -31.32 10.97 42.92
N GLU A 203 -30.34 11.88 43.00
CA GLU A 203 -30.03 12.63 44.21
C GLU A 203 -31.26 13.43 44.68
N SER A 204 -31.91 14.19 43.79
CA SER A 204 -33.12 14.95 44.12
C SER A 204 -34.28 14.07 44.62
N ARG A 205 -34.42 12.84 44.11
CA ARG A 205 -35.46 11.91 44.57
C ARG A 205 -35.15 11.36 45.96
N PHE A 206 -33.89 11.00 46.22
CA PHE A 206 -33.50 10.48 47.51
C PHE A 206 -33.55 11.56 48.60
N THR A 207 -33.22 12.81 48.29
CA THR A 207 -33.37 13.92 49.25
C THR A 207 -34.83 14.21 49.59
N LEU A 208 -35.75 14.10 48.62
CA LEU A 208 -37.19 14.21 48.88
C LEU A 208 -37.69 13.08 49.81
N ILE A 209 -37.28 11.84 49.54
CA ILE A 209 -37.63 10.69 50.38
C ILE A 209 -37.09 10.90 51.80
N ASP A 210 -35.83 11.32 51.93
CA ASP A 210 -35.18 11.59 53.21
C ASP A 210 -35.91 12.70 53.99
N SER A 211 -36.26 13.79 53.31
CA SER A 211 -37.06 14.88 53.89
C SER A 211 -38.43 14.44 54.42
N LEU A 212 -39.13 13.58 53.67
CA LEU A 212 -40.42 13.03 54.10
C LEU A 212 -40.25 12.07 55.29
N CYS A 213 -39.22 11.22 55.27
CA CYS A 213 -38.87 10.35 56.39
C CYS A 213 -38.53 11.14 57.65
N GLN A 214 -37.73 12.20 57.53
CA GLN A 214 -37.39 13.07 58.64
C GLN A 214 -38.63 13.75 59.23
N THR A 215 -39.51 14.29 58.37
CA THR A 215 -40.78 14.88 58.81
C THR A 215 -41.66 13.86 59.53
N TYR A 216 -41.69 12.61 59.05
CA TYR A 216 -42.40 11.51 59.73
C TYR A 216 -41.81 11.21 61.10
N TYR A 217 -40.48 11.02 61.20
CA TYR A 217 -39.82 10.71 62.47
C TYR A 217 -39.93 11.83 63.50
N GLU A 218 -39.78 13.10 63.10
CA GLU A 218 -39.86 14.25 63.99
C GLU A 218 -41.27 14.47 64.56
N SER A 219 -42.31 14.10 63.78
CA SER A 219 -43.70 14.28 64.17
C SER A 219 -44.35 13.03 64.78
N GLN A 220 -43.63 11.91 64.82
CA GLN A 220 -44.10 10.61 65.28
C GLN A 220 -44.61 10.65 66.73
N GLY A 221 -45.85 10.19 66.95
CA GLY A 221 -46.46 10.15 68.27
C GLY A 221 -47.05 11.48 68.75
N THR A 222 -47.02 12.53 67.91
CA THR A 222 -47.70 13.80 68.18
C THR A 222 -49.11 13.83 67.59
N LYS A 223 -50.02 14.62 68.18
CA LYS A 223 -51.37 14.85 67.60
C LYS A 223 -51.33 15.54 66.23
N THR A 224 -50.17 16.07 65.84
CA THR A 224 -49.92 16.82 64.60
C THR A 224 -49.21 16.00 63.52
N GLU A 225 -48.82 14.75 63.78
CA GLU A 225 -48.12 13.85 62.85
C GLU A 225 -48.74 13.85 61.45
N ARG A 226 -50.04 13.50 61.38
CA ARG A 226 -50.79 13.45 60.13
C ARG A 226 -50.83 14.81 59.42
N LYS A 227 -50.92 15.91 60.18
CA LYS A 227 -50.98 17.26 59.62
C LYS A 227 -49.63 17.68 59.04
N ALA A 228 -48.54 17.43 59.75
CA ALA A 228 -47.18 17.76 59.31
C ALA A 228 -46.82 17.04 58.00
N ILE A 229 -47.14 15.73 57.89
CA ILE A 229 -46.90 14.95 56.67
C ILE A 229 -47.76 15.47 55.51
N ILE A 230 -49.04 15.75 55.74
CA ILE A 230 -49.94 16.27 54.70
C ILE A 230 -49.47 17.64 54.22
N ASP A 231 -49.10 18.53 55.13
CA ASP A 231 -48.66 19.89 54.78
C ASP A 231 -47.33 19.85 54.01
N LYS A 232 -46.39 18.95 54.38
CA LYS A 232 -45.15 18.74 53.64
C LYS A 232 -45.39 18.17 52.24
N VAL A 233 -46.25 17.16 52.11
CA VAL A 233 -46.62 16.60 50.79
C VAL A 233 -47.29 17.65 49.91
N LYS A 234 -48.18 18.49 50.46
CA LYS A 234 -48.80 19.59 49.73
C LYS A 234 -47.78 20.64 49.28
N ALA A 235 -46.83 20.99 50.14
CA ALA A 235 -45.77 21.94 49.80
C ALA A 235 -44.91 21.43 48.64
N GLU A 236 -44.56 20.13 48.63
CA GLU A 236 -43.80 19.53 47.53
C GLU A 236 -44.61 19.47 46.23
N ILE A 237 -45.92 19.18 46.30
CA ILE A 237 -46.81 19.23 45.12
C ILE A 237 -46.88 20.65 44.53
N GLU A 238 -46.95 21.68 45.37
CA GLU A 238 -46.99 23.08 44.89
C GLU A 238 -45.62 23.54 44.36
N SER A 239 -44.52 23.04 44.93
CA SER A 239 -43.17 23.23 44.41
C SER A 239 -43.03 22.67 42.99
N VAL A 240 -43.48 21.43 42.77
CA VAL A 240 -43.50 20.79 41.43
C VAL A 240 -44.33 21.57 40.43
N ARG A 241 -45.41 22.22 40.88
CA ARG A 241 -46.29 23.02 40.02
C ARG A 241 -45.61 24.30 39.50
N THR A 242 -44.75 24.92 40.30
CA THR A 242 -44.25 26.27 40.06
C THR A 242 -42.80 26.27 39.59
N ASP A 243 -41.93 25.55 40.31
CA ASP A 243 -40.48 25.64 40.12
C ASP A 243 -39.97 24.56 39.16
N SER A 244 -40.59 23.38 39.12
CA SER A 244 -40.12 22.25 38.31
C SER A 244 -40.70 22.16 36.89
N PHE A 245 -41.63 23.04 36.51
CA PHE A 245 -42.27 22.97 35.18
C PHE A 245 -41.28 23.10 34.00
N PRO A 246 -40.35 24.08 33.99
CA PRO A 246 -39.36 24.21 32.92
C PRO A 246 -38.44 22.99 32.82
N ASP A 247 -38.06 22.41 33.97
CA ASP A 247 -37.20 21.23 34.03
C ASP A 247 -37.90 19.99 33.45
N MET A 248 -39.21 19.86 33.68
CA MET A 248 -40.02 18.79 33.09
C MET A 248 -40.14 18.91 31.57
N GLU A 249 -40.35 20.12 31.07
CA GLU A 249 -40.36 20.42 29.62
C GLU A 249 -39.00 20.08 28.99
N GLN A 250 -37.90 20.53 29.61
CA GLN A 250 -36.55 20.24 29.14
C GLN A 250 -36.24 18.74 29.16
N ALA A 251 -36.59 18.03 30.23
CA ALA A 251 -36.35 16.60 30.35
C ALA A 251 -37.11 15.79 29.29
N VAL A 252 -38.34 16.18 28.96
CA VAL A 252 -39.09 15.54 27.87
C VAL A 252 -38.42 15.78 26.52
N ASN A 253 -37.96 17.01 26.25
CA ASN A 253 -37.27 17.32 25.00
C ASN A 253 -35.93 16.59 24.88
N ASP A 254 -35.14 16.53 25.95
CA ASP A 254 -33.87 15.81 25.99
C ASP A 254 -34.06 14.30 25.75
N CYS A 255 -35.11 13.71 26.31
CA CYS A 255 -35.35 12.26 26.25
C CYS A 255 -36.17 11.80 25.04
N ARG A 256 -36.89 12.71 24.37
CA ARG A 256 -37.83 12.36 23.28
C ARG A 256 -37.59 13.19 22.02
N ASP A 257 -36.32 13.45 21.71
CA ASP A 257 -35.91 14.11 20.47
C ASP A 257 -36.70 15.41 20.20
N ASN A 258 -36.64 16.34 21.16
CA ASN A 258 -37.26 17.66 21.10
C ASN A 258 -38.77 17.64 20.80
N LEU A 259 -39.48 16.63 21.32
CA LEU A 259 -40.90 16.39 21.09
C LEU A 259 -41.78 17.63 21.29
N LEU A 260 -41.62 18.34 22.41
CA LEU A 260 -42.48 19.49 22.75
C LEU A 260 -42.13 20.73 21.92
N ILE A 261 -40.86 20.91 21.56
CA ILE A 261 -40.40 21.96 20.64
C ILE A 261 -41.06 21.75 19.26
N LYS A 262 -40.96 20.53 18.71
CA LYS A 262 -41.62 20.17 17.45
C LYS A 262 -43.13 20.43 17.51
N VAL A 263 -43.79 20.10 18.61
CA VAL A 263 -45.23 20.37 18.77
C VAL A 263 -45.55 21.87 18.75
N ARG A 264 -44.73 22.73 19.38
CA ARG A 264 -44.92 24.19 19.32
C ARG A 264 -44.68 24.75 17.92
N GLU A 265 -43.77 24.17 17.15
CA GLU A 265 -43.53 24.57 15.75
C GLU A 265 -44.71 24.23 14.84
N TYR A 266 -45.24 23.02 14.94
CA TYR A 266 -46.37 22.58 14.10
C TYR A 266 -47.73 23.09 14.58
N TYR A 267 -47.86 23.44 15.87
CA TYR A 267 -49.10 23.96 16.44
C TYR A 267 -48.87 25.17 17.36
N PRO A 268 -48.47 26.33 16.78
CA PRO A 268 -48.10 27.52 17.54
C PRO A 268 -49.28 28.19 18.25
N ALA A 269 -50.51 27.93 17.80
CA ALA A 269 -51.75 28.45 18.41
C ALA A 269 -52.24 27.64 19.62
N ILE A 270 -51.40 26.73 20.16
CA ILE A 270 -51.72 25.99 21.38
C ILE A 270 -51.93 26.94 22.55
N LYS A 271 -53.01 26.72 23.31
CA LYS A 271 -53.28 27.52 24.50
C LYS A 271 -52.24 27.21 25.58
N PRO A 272 -51.76 28.19 26.37
CA PRO A 272 -50.78 27.95 27.43
C PRO A 272 -51.21 26.86 28.42
N GLU A 273 -52.49 26.85 28.80
CA GLU A 273 -53.04 25.86 29.73
C GLU A 273 -53.06 24.45 29.12
N ASP A 274 -53.30 24.35 27.81
CA ASP A 274 -53.31 23.07 27.08
C ASP A 274 -51.88 22.57 26.85
N TYR A 275 -50.93 23.49 26.66
CA TYR A 275 -49.50 23.18 26.59
C TYR A 275 -49.00 22.66 27.94
N GLN A 276 -49.39 23.29 29.06
CA GLN A 276 -49.04 22.83 30.40
C GLN A 276 -49.52 21.40 30.66
N LEU A 277 -50.76 21.08 30.28
CA LEU A 277 -51.30 19.72 30.33
C LEU A 277 -50.50 18.76 29.43
N LEU A 278 -50.08 19.20 28.24
CA LEU A 278 -49.26 18.39 27.34
C LEU A 278 -47.92 18.02 27.96
N VAL A 279 -47.22 18.97 28.57
CA VAL A 279 -45.93 18.72 29.24
C VAL A 279 -46.11 17.66 30.32
N TYR A 280 -47.11 17.79 31.19
CA TYR A 280 -47.38 16.80 32.24
C TYR A 280 -47.67 15.40 31.70
N LEU A 281 -48.45 15.29 30.63
CA LEU A 281 -48.72 14.00 29.97
C LEU A 281 -47.45 13.44 29.32
N ALA A 282 -46.65 14.27 28.67
CA ALA A 282 -45.41 13.87 28.01
C ALA A 282 -44.34 13.43 29.03
N SER A 283 -44.34 13.99 30.24
CA SER A 283 -43.55 13.53 31.37
C SER A 283 -44.04 12.21 31.97
N GLY A 284 -45.15 11.64 31.49
CA GLY A 284 -45.71 10.36 31.94
C GLY A 284 -46.59 10.47 33.18
N LEU A 285 -47.01 11.67 33.58
CA LEU A 285 -47.90 11.84 34.72
C LEU A 285 -49.31 11.34 34.43
N SER A 286 -49.96 10.78 35.44
CA SER A 286 -51.34 10.33 35.33
C SER A 286 -52.31 11.52 35.20
N THR A 287 -53.50 11.28 34.65
CA THR A 287 -54.58 12.29 34.57
C THR A 287 -55.01 12.81 35.93
N ARG A 288 -54.94 11.97 36.97
CA ARG A 288 -55.22 12.37 38.37
C ARG A 288 -54.12 13.28 38.91
N THR A 289 -52.87 13.00 38.60
CA THR A 289 -51.73 13.86 39.00
C THR A 289 -51.81 15.21 38.29
N ALA A 290 -52.09 15.22 36.98
CA ALA A 290 -52.30 16.45 36.23
C ALA A 290 -53.49 17.26 36.76
N SER A 291 -54.58 16.60 37.16
CA SER A 291 -55.73 17.24 37.84
C SER A 291 -55.33 17.93 39.14
N LEU A 292 -54.50 17.28 39.96
CA LEU A 292 -54.00 17.87 41.19
C LEU A 292 -53.09 19.08 40.94
N LEU A 293 -52.16 18.98 39.97
CA LEU A 293 -51.23 20.05 39.62
C LEU A 293 -51.90 21.25 38.96
N LEU A 294 -52.97 21.02 38.19
CA LEU A 294 -53.72 22.08 37.50
C LEU A 294 -54.86 22.66 38.36
N GLY A 295 -55.18 22.06 39.51
CA GLY A 295 -56.27 22.51 40.39
C GLY A 295 -57.67 22.33 39.80
N GLU A 296 -57.82 21.46 38.79
CA GLU A 296 -59.09 21.16 38.13
C GLU A 296 -59.60 19.77 38.51
N SER A 297 -60.90 19.51 38.35
CA SER A 297 -61.42 18.16 38.58
C SER A 297 -60.94 17.17 37.52
N VAL A 298 -60.81 15.90 37.93
CA VAL A 298 -60.33 14.81 37.06
C VAL A 298 -61.17 14.70 35.78
N ASP A 299 -62.48 14.90 35.87
CA ASP A 299 -63.40 14.86 34.73
C ASP A 299 -63.14 15.97 33.71
N VAL A 300 -62.78 17.18 34.19
CA VAL A 300 -62.40 18.29 33.32
C VAL A 300 -61.11 17.97 32.59
N ILE A 301 -60.11 17.41 33.28
CA ILE A 301 -58.84 17.00 32.69
C ILE A 301 -59.00 15.90 31.65
N TYR A 302 -59.85 14.90 31.87
CA TYR A 302 -60.14 13.89 30.85
C TYR A 302 -60.73 14.50 29.58
N LYS A 303 -61.69 15.42 29.72
CA LYS A 303 -62.29 16.15 28.58
C LYS A 303 -61.26 17.05 27.88
N ARG A 304 -60.39 17.72 28.63
CA ARG A 304 -59.30 18.55 28.08
C ARG A 304 -58.27 17.69 27.34
N LYS A 305 -57.81 16.59 27.92
CA LYS A 305 -56.90 15.61 27.31
C LYS A 305 -57.45 15.09 25.97
N SER A 306 -58.73 14.70 25.94
CA SER A 306 -59.39 14.21 24.73
C SER A 306 -59.42 15.28 23.61
N ARG A 307 -59.84 16.51 23.95
CA ARG A 307 -59.85 17.65 23.00
C ARG A 307 -58.44 18.00 22.51
N LEU A 308 -57.46 17.96 23.41
CA LEU A 308 -56.07 18.23 23.09
C LEU A 308 -55.50 17.17 22.12
N LYS A 309 -55.77 15.89 22.36
CA LYS A 309 -55.42 14.80 21.43
C LYS A 309 -55.99 15.03 20.03
N ALA A 310 -57.26 15.41 19.94
CA ALA A 310 -57.91 15.69 18.66
C ALA A 310 -57.25 16.86 17.92
N ARG A 311 -57.01 17.98 18.62
CA ARG A 311 -56.36 19.17 18.04
C ARG A 311 -54.92 18.91 17.60
N ILE A 312 -54.15 18.15 18.38
CA ILE A 312 -52.77 17.76 18.02
C ILE A 312 -52.77 16.81 16.83
N LYS A 313 -53.73 15.88 16.76
CA LYS A 313 -53.87 14.97 15.61
C LYS A 313 -54.16 15.73 14.31
N GLU A 314 -54.98 16.77 14.39
CA GLU A 314 -55.35 17.59 13.24
C GLU A 314 -54.23 18.54 12.79
N ASN A 315 -53.51 19.16 13.74
CA ASN A 315 -52.57 20.24 13.43
C ASN A 315 -51.08 19.82 13.43
N ALA A 316 -50.68 18.77 14.16
CA ALA A 316 -49.27 18.45 14.38
C ALA A 316 -48.86 16.98 14.11
N ALA A 317 -49.81 16.06 13.91
CA ALA A 317 -49.46 14.64 13.73
C ALA A 317 -48.71 14.31 12.43
N SER A 318 -48.81 15.15 11.39
CA SER A 318 -48.03 14.99 10.16
C SER A 318 -46.55 15.34 10.34
N GLY A 319 -46.23 16.29 11.22
CA GLY A 319 -44.87 16.76 11.49
C GLY A 319 -44.23 16.15 12.75
N CYS A 320 -45.03 15.59 13.65
CA CYS A 320 -44.57 15.00 14.92
C CYS A 320 -45.44 13.77 15.28
N PRO A 321 -45.28 12.63 14.59
CA PRO A 321 -46.10 11.44 14.83
C PRO A 321 -45.92 10.85 16.25
N ASP A 322 -44.73 11.01 16.83
CA ASP A 322 -44.34 10.48 18.14
C ASP A 322 -45.07 11.14 19.32
N ILE A 323 -45.86 12.20 19.08
CA ILE A 323 -46.70 12.84 20.09
C ILE A 323 -47.96 12.03 20.41
N ILE A 324 -48.46 11.23 19.47
CA ILE A 324 -49.74 10.52 19.64
C ILE A 324 -49.68 9.47 20.77
N PRO A 325 -48.59 8.69 20.93
CA PRO A 325 -48.42 7.77 22.07
C PRO A 325 -48.45 8.44 23.45
N VAL A 326 -48.30 9.76 23.55
CA VAL A 326 -48.42 10.50 24.83
C VAL A 326 -49.84 10.48 25.39
N PHE A 327 -50.86 10.26 24.55
CA PHE A 327 -52.28 10.37 24.90
C PHE A 327 -53.00 9.03 25.05
#